data_AF-A0A914K845-F1
#
_entry.id   AF-A0A914K845-F1
#
_cell.length_a   1.000
_cell.length_b   1.000
_cell.length_c   1.000
_cell.angle_alpha   90.00
_cell.angle_beta   90.00
_cell.angle_gamma   90.00
#
_symmetry.space_group_name_H-M   'P 1'
#
loop_
_entity.id
_entity.type
_entity.pdbx_description
1 polymer ?
#
loop_
_entity_poly.entity_id
_entity_poly.type
_entity_poly.pdbx_seq_one_letter_code
_entity_poly.pdbx_strand_id
1 'polypeptide(L)'
;MIIGNDNVFGVRSKCFSKAVGNYNIIGFFAVIGKDSEISGNCFIGPYGTYYDKKPMPKGLVIFNKNQRRIAEELTSISNRLQCETQKRQLMSFHRYLSPKVSAVARQ
;
A
#
# COMPACT_ATOMS: atom_id res chain seq x y z
N MET A 1 7.26 13.87 4.91
CA MET A 1 6.57 13.15 3.82
C MET A 1 5.33 13.95 3.46
N ILE A 2 5.15 14.29 2.19
CA ILE A 2 3.92 14.93 1.68
C ILE A 2 3.06 13.85 1.03
N ILE A 3 1.75 13.86 1.30
CA ILE A 3 0.82 12.86 0.77
C ILE A 3 -0.35 13.60 0.11
N GLY A 4 -0.57 13.30 -1.16
CA GLY A 4 -1.70 13.81 -1.94
C GLY A 4 -3.03 13.13 -1.61
N ASN A 5 -4.02 13.34 -2.46
CA ASN A 5 -5.39 12.94 -2.22
C ASN A 5 -5.68 11.50 -2.67
N ASP A 6 -6.68 10.90 -2.03
CA ASP A 6 -7.26 9.60 -2.42
C ASP A 6 -6.25 8.45 -2.52
N ASN A 7 -5.22 8.47 -1.66
CA ASN A 7 -4.29 7.36 -1.54
C ASN A 7 -4.82 6.28 -0.60
N VAL A 8 -4.50 5.03 -0.90
CA VAL A 8 -4.88 3.86 -0.10
C VAL A 8 -3.63 3.16 0.40
N PHE A 9 -3.45 3.09 1.72
CA PHE A 9 -2.34 2.40 2.36
C PHE A 9 -2.82 1.12 3.04
N GLY A 10 -2.40 -0.02 2.50
CA GLY A 10 -2.77 -1.34 2.96
C GLY A 10 -2.18 -1.67 4.33
N VAL A 11 -2.81 -2.61 5.01
CA VAL A 11 -2.41 -3.09 6.33
C VAL A 11 -0.96 -3.54 6.33
N ARG A 12 -0.19 -3.05 7.31
CA ARG A 12 1.25 -3.35 7.49
C ARG A 12 2.12 -2.98 6.29
N SER A 13 1.64 -2.15 5.37
CA SER A 13 2.49 -1.49 4.38
C SER A 13 3.46 -0.52 5.07
N LYS A 14 4.61 -0.30 4.46
CA LYS A 14 5.63 0.65 4.92
C LYS A 14 5.98 1.58 3.78
N CYS A 15 5.79 2.88 3.97
CA CYS A 15 6.15 3.87 2.97
C CYS A 15 7.15 4.87 3.55
N PHE A 16 8.38 4.85 3.05
CA PHE A 16 9.45 5.76 3.45
C PHE A 16 9.74 6.84 2.39
N SER A 17 8.79 7.06 1.48
CA SER A 17 8.89 8.02 0.38
C SER A 17 8.94 9.47 0.87
N LYS A 18 9.60 10.35 0.10
CA LYS A 18 9.60 11.80 0.35
C LYS A 18 8.24 12.43 0.08
N ALA A 19 7.60 12.01 -1.02
CA ALA A 19 6.32 12.53 -1.46
C ALA A 19 5.51 11.44 -2.17
N VAL A 20 4.20 11.45 -1.95
CA VAL A 20 3.22 10.60 -2.61
C VAL A 20 2.18 11.51 -3.27
N GLY A 21 2.00 11.42 -4.58
CA GLY A 21 0.96 12.17 -5.29
C GLY A 21 -0.43 11.59 -5.06
N ASN A 22 -1.30 11.64 -6.07
CA ASN A 22 -2.72 11.32 -5.90
C ASN A 22 -3.10 9.93 -6.42
N TYR A 23 -4.17 9.37 -5.87
CA TYR A 23 -4.82 8.15 -6.36
C TYR A 23 -3.91 6.91 -6.39
N ASN A 24 -2.97 6.80 -5.46
CA ASN A 24 -2.08 5.65 -5.38
C ASN A 24 -2.64 4.57 -4.45
N ILE A 25 -2.36 3.31 -4.76
CA ILE A 25 -2.72 2.17 -3.94
C ILE A 25 -1.45 1.43 -3.55
N ILE A 26 -1.23 1.30 -2.24
CA ILE A 26 -0.13 0.55 -1.65
C ILE A 26 -0.73 -0.67 -0.97
N GLY A 27 -0.42 -1.86 -1.46
CA GLY A 27 -0.98 -3.12 -1.01
C GLY A 27 -0.53 -3.52 0.39
N PHE A 28 -1.19 -4.53 0.95
CA PHE A 28 -0.81 -5.08 2.26
C PHE A 28 0.62 -5.63 2.26
N PHE A 29 1.37 -5.37 3.33
CA PHE A 29 2.81 -5.66 3.46
C PHE A 29 3.73 -5.08 2.37
N ALA A 30 3.25 -4.18 1.51
CA ALA A 30 4.12 -3.53 0.53
C ALA A 30 5.17 -2.65 1.21
N VAL A 31 6.36 -2.55 0.61
CA VAL A 31 7.46 -1.75 1.15
C VAL A 31 7.99 -0.78 0.09
N ILE A 32 7.96 0.50 0.42
CA ILE A 32 8.47 1.58 -0.41
C ILE A 32 9.65 2.22 0.30
N GLY A 33 10.80 2.20 -0.36
CA GLY A 33 12.09 2.62 0.14
C GLY A 33 12.21 4.12 0.37
N LYS A 34 13.27 4.47 1.11
CA LYS A 34 13.65 5.86 1.38
C LYS A 34 14.00 6.58 0.09
N ASP A 35 13.83 7.90 0.09
CA ASP A 35 14.16 8.80 -1.01
C ASP A 35 13.40 8.59 -2.32
N SER A 36 12.43 7.68 -2.36
CA SER A 36 11.51 7.52 -3.48
C SER A 36 10.50 8.67 -3.52
N GLU A 37 9.97 8.96 -4.70
CA GLU A 37 8.80 9.83 -4.90
C GLU A 37 7.75 9.05 -5.68
N ILE A 38 6.55 8.92 -5.14
CA ILE A 38 5.44 8.28 -5.84
C ILE A 38 4.69 9.38 -6.56
N SER A 39 4.53 9.27 -7.88
CA SER A 39 3.72 10.20 -8.65
C SER A 39 2.22 9.95 -8.42
N GLY A 40 1.45 9.59 -9.44
CA GLY A 40 0.00 9.39 -9.30
C GLY A 40 -0.52 8.17 -10.06
N ASN A 41 -1.69 7.70 -9.63
CA ASN A 41 -2.36 6.52 -10.18
C ASN A 41 -1.49 5.26 -10.18
N CYS A 42 -0.58 5.14 -9.23
CA CYS A 42 0.28 3.98 -9.11
C CYS A 42 -0.36 2.88 -8.27
N PHE A 43 -0.05 1.64 -8.59
CA PHE A 43 -0.48 0.47 -7.83
C PHE A 43 0.73 -0.37 -7.41
N ILE A 44 0.95 -0.50 -6.12
CA ILE A 44 1.92 -1.45 -5.56
C ILE A 44 1.10 -2.60 -4.99
N GLY A 45 1.18 -3.76 -5.64
CA GLY A 45 0.47 -4.96 -5.19
C GLY A 45 0.94 -5.45 -3.81
N PRO A 46 0.22 -6.44 -3.26
CA PRO A 46 0.58 -7.04 -1.97
C PRO A 46 2.00 -7.59 -1.97
N TYR A 47 2.73 -7.38 -0.86
CA TYR A 47 4.15 -7.73 -0.73
C TYR A 47 5.05 -7.09 -1.81
N GLY A 48 4.55 -6.11 -2.57
CA GLY A 48 5.30 -5.42 -3.59
C GLY A 48 6.42 -4.57 -2.97
N THR A 49 7.55 -4.50 -3.64
CA THR A 49 8.66 -3.66 -3.18
C THR A 49 9.11 -2.64 -4.23
N TYR A 50 9.40 -1.43 -3.78
CA TYR A 50 9.97 -0.36 -4.59
C TYR A 50 11.09 0.34 -3.83
N TYR A 51 12.33 0.19 -4.26
CA TYR A 51 13.50 0.76 -3.58
C TYR A 51 14.30 1.72 -4.47
N ASP A 52 13.78 2.04 -5.64
CA ASP A 52 14.46 2.94 -6.56
C ASP A 52 14.46 4.35 -5.95
N LYS A 53 15.61 5.03 -6.02
CA LYS A 53 15.76 6.44 -5.59
C LYS A 53 15.19 7.43 -6.61
N LYS A 54 14.58 6.92 -7.69
CA LYS A 54 14.00 7.72 -8.75
C LYS A 54 12.51 7.91 -8.48
N PRO A 55 11.89 8.98 -9.01
CA PRO A 55 10.45 9.10 -8.99
C PRO A 55 9.80 7.94 -9.74
N MET A 56 8.78 7.38 -9.13
CA MET A 56 7.97 6.31 -9.70
C MET A 56 7.09 6.91 -10.81
N PRO A 57 7.15 6.41 -12.05
CA PRO A 57 6.40 6.97 -13.15
C PRO A 57 4.89 6.82 -12.94
N LYS A 58 4.12 7.79 -13.45
CA LYS A 58 2.66 7.81 -13.35
C LYS A 58 2.08 6.53 -13.93
N GLY A 59 1.13 5.90 -13.24
CA GLY A 59 0.52 4.66 -13.72
C GLY A 59 1.39 3.41 -13.57
N LEU A 60 2.53 3.47 -12.85
CA LEU A 60 3.31 2.27 -12.56
C LEU A 60 2.49 1.28 -11.71
N VAL A 61 2.44 0.04 -12.19
CA VAL A 61 1.86 -1.11 -11.52
C VAL A 61 2.97 -2.09 -11.18
N ILE A 62 3.13 -2.39 -9.89
CA ILE A 62 4.02 -3.44 -9.36
C ILE A 62 3.16 -4.62 -8.93
N PHE A 63 3.44 -5.80 -9.48
CA PHE A 63 2.70 -7.03 -9.21
C PHE A 63 3.67 -8.22 -9.14
N ASN A 64 3.21 -9.39 -8.70
CA ASN A 64 4.04 -10.60 -8.57
C ASN A 64 5.38 -10.31 -7.86
N LYS A 65 5.30 -9.67 -6.68
CA LYS A 65 6.41 -9.13 -5.88
C LYS A 65 7.15 -7.94 -6.53
N ASN A 66 7.74 -8.13 -7.71
CA ASN A 66 8.64 -7.13 -8.32
C ASN A 66 8.46 -6.94 -9.84
N GLN A 67 7.47 -7.59 -10.48
CA GLN A 67 7.17 -7.33 -11.88
C GLN A 67 6.54 -5.94 -12.03
N ARG A 68 6.94 -5.23 -13.08
CA ARG A 68 6.56 -3.83 -13.30
C ARG A 68 5.94 -3.68 -14.68
N ARG A 69 4.86 -2.91 -14.76
CA ARG A 69 4.29 -2.44 -16.03
C ARG A 69 3.75 -1.02 -15.86
N ILE A 70 3.68 -0.27 -16.94
CA ILE A 70 2.92 0.97 -16.99
C ILE A 70 1.52 0.61 -17.49
N ALA A 71 0.48 0.98 -16.75
CA ALA A 71 -0.88 0.79 -17.23
C ALA A 71 -1.24 1.88 -18.24
N GLU A 72 -1.67 1.48 -19.45
CA GLU A 72 -2.10 2.40 -20.52
C GLU A 72 -3.44 3.06 -20.19
N GLU A 73 -4.40 2.28 -19.69
CA GLU A 73 -5.59 2.81 -19.03
C GLU A 73 -5.28 3.02 -17.55
N LEU A 74 -5.53 4.24 -17.08
CA LEU A 74 -5.58 4.56 -15.66
C LEU A 74 -6.59 3.60 -15.04
N THR A 75 -6.11 2.52 -14.41
CA THR A 75 -6.96 1.56 -13.73
C THR A 75 -7.60 2.30 -12.56
N SER A 76 -8.68 2.99 -12.85
CA SER A 76 -9.66 3.48 -11.91
C SER A 76 -10.43 2.26 -11.41
N ILE A 77 -9.72 1.28 -10.85
CA ILE A 77 -10.36 0.46 -9.84
C ILE A 77 -10.64 1.46 -8.75
N SER A 78 -11.89 1.92 -8.71
CA SER A 78 -12.28 3.06 -7.90
C SER A 78 -11.67 2.87 -6.52
N ASN A 79 -10.95 3.87 -6.02
CA ASN A 79 -10.25 3.77 -4.74
C ASN A 79 -11.21 3.32 -3.64
N ARG A 80 -12.52 3.61 -3.80
CA ARG A 80 -13.59 3.07 -2.96
C ARG A 80 -13.67 1.54 -2.99
N LEU A 81 -13.70 0.89 -4.15
CA LEU A 81 -13.73 -0.59 -4.25
C LEU A 81 -12.45 -1.23 -3.66
N GLN A 82 -11.30 -0.60 -3.87
CA GLN A 82 -10.03 -1.05 -3.29
C GLN A 82 -10.02 -0.88 -1.76
N CYS A 83 -10.50 0.26 -1.25
CA CYS A 83 -10.73 0.48 0.17
C CYS A 83 -11.66 -0.58 0.78
N GLU A 84 -12.78 -0.92 0.13
CA GLU A 84 -13.70 -1.96 0.61
C GLU A 84 -13.05 -3.36 0.61
N THR A 85 -12.15 -3.63 -0.33
CA THR A 85 -11.37 -4.88 -0.35
C THR A 85 -10.39 -4.92 0.81
N GLN A 86 -9.68 -3.83 1.07
CA GLN A 86 -8.77 -3.73 2.22
C GLN A 86 -9.51 -3.78 3.56
N LYS A 87 -10.70 -3.17 3.67
CA LYS A 87 -11.55 -3.26 4.87
C LYS A 87 -11.98 -4.70 5.18
N ARG A 88 -12.32 -5.49 4.16
CA ARG A 88 -12.61 -6.92 4.35
C ARG A 88 -11.39 -7.68 4.86
N GLN A 89 -10.20 -7.37 4.35
CA GLN A 89 -8.96 -7.96 4.87
C GLN A 89 -8.67 -7.51 6.31
N LEU A 90 -8.92 -6.24 6.65
CA LEU A 90 -8.79 -5.68 8.00
C LEU A 90 -9.62 -6.45 9.03
N MET A 91 -10.87 -6.81 8.70
CA MET A 91 -11.73 -7.60 9.59
C MET A 91 -11.09 -8.95 9.95
N SER A 92 -10.41 -9.59 9.00
CA SER A 92 -9.63 -10.81 9.24
C SER A 92 -8.36 -10.54 10.06
N PHE A 93 -7.65 -9.44 9.79
CA PHE A 93 -6.45 -9.06 10.52
C PHE A 93 -6.72 -8.64 11.97
N HIS A 94 -7.84 -7.97 12.25
CA HIS A 94 -8.21 -7.55 13.61
C HIS A 94 -8.30 -8.75 14.56
N ARG A 95 -8.89 -9.87 14.09
CA ARG A 95 -8.96 -11.13 14.86
C ARG A 95 -7.58 -11.75 15.15
N TYR A 96 -6.59 -11.50 14.29
CA TYR A 96 -5.26 -12.08 14.38
C TYR A 96 -4.26 -11.21 15.13
N LEU A 97 -4.47 -9.88 15.08
CA LEU A 97 -3.62 -8.87 15.71
C LEU A 97 -4.20 -8.35 17.03
N SER A 98 -5.47 -8.65 17.36
CA SER A 98 -6.01 -8.39 18.67
C SER A 98 -5.07 -9.06 19.68
N PRO A 99 -4.53 -8.30 20.66
CA PRO A 99 -3.70 -8.89 21.68
C PRO A 99 -4.48 -10.05 22.27
N LYS A 100 -3.91 -11.26 22.26
CA LYS A 100 -4.41 -12.28 23.17
C LYS A 100 -4.21 -11.65 24.53
N VAL A 101 -5.31 -11.25 25.19
CA VAL A 101 -5.26 -10.89 26.60
C VAL A 101 -4.72 -12.14 27.27
N SER A 102 -3.41 -12.18 27.51
CA SER A 102 -2.81 -13.21 28.33
C SER A 102 -3.44 -13.00 29.69
N ALA A 103 -4.40 -13.86 30.03
CA ALA A 103 -4.91 -13.95 31.38
C ALA A 103 -3.69 -14.15 32.28
N VAL A 104 -3.24 -13.07 32.90
CA VAL A 104 -2.23 -13.13 33.95
C VAL A 104 -2.90 -13.93 35.06
N ALA A 105 -2.48 -15.18 35.20
CA ALA A 105 -2.88 -16.03 36.31
C ALA A 105 -2.52 -15.28 37.59
N ARG A 106 -3.55 -14.85 38.33
CA ARG A 106 -3.37 -14.31 39.68
C ARG A 106 -3.02 -15.51 40.58
N GLN A 107 -1.80 -15.49 41.11
CA GLN A 107 -1.37 -16.34 42.21
C GLN A 107 -2.10 -15.95 43.50
#